data_AF-W2RM99-F1
#
_entry.id   AF-W2RM99-F1
#
_cell.length_a   1.000
_cell.length_b   1.000
_cell.length_c   1.000
_cell.angle_alpha   90.00
_cell.angle_beta   90.00
_cell.angle_gamma   90.00
#
_symmetry.space_group_name_H-M   'P 1'
#
loop_
_entity.id
_entity.type
_entity.pdbx_description
1 polymer ?
#
loop_
_entity_poly.entity_id
_entity_poly.type
_entity_poly.pdbx_seq_one_letter_code
_entity_poly.pdbx_strand_id
1 'polypeptide(L)'
;MSLVESSKVHTGFWINRSRDPILGATLTLKSEYGAVIVALSAILVGVASTCVFEIICFVWHQLRARKPNTTMVWRQQQVTLRNTIPPVAVIWDLLSTGWKSRASSYTSWTKNLFSATLVAFYLAATFAASLYSSAILDSSNVEVSISSSSCGMWKSIYEVASNIEIDDFVVASGTALSNVISESINYQRACYHDTSGAASACNTFTVPSVAPNVDKNAACPFSASICFANQESVKIDSGRLNSNHFLGINSLSSLDLRKVTECSPLTQSGHERWTSTEEVQQSWPNAIPLDGDSYVMLDYGNQTSFPWTWLGNKARMNSTPSYTMDQSNTVSWMYSFPGFDDNSTFVPIPELQRHDADLTLLFLSSNKIYFKSVSDDPFFAAHQPFVMPGLYGNETMYHADNAANVLGCTEQYQFCTLRSCTSLAGILSAPGSIAELNLSAIQLAIFHILYQSIYNQVSSVAAIANAQTPNLLAQQRMFSGQMQLPLPSDQWKLEVLDWHATVMAMLQYSIANFATGPTHSDWEQYIEPPTGALKDLCGNVRVRANGSHANVSVFGLSFVIAFCGLAVLLDVMLLRSGAWVGRWTPGISGTWQAWEDDDLFELLARADGARDKLDEEKQQGEETPARAEFRWEPVIR
;
A
#
# COMPACT_ATOMS: atom_id res chain seq x y z
N MET A 1 5.58 -12.12 5.51
CA MET A 1 4.51 -12.32 6.48
C MET A 1 3.46 -11.25 6.21
N SER A 2 2.17 -11.58 6.05
CA SER A 2 1.16 -10.53 5.87
C SER A 2 0.86 -9.90 7.23
N LEU A 3 0.90 -8.57 7.30
CA LEU A 3 0.59 -7.80 8.50
C LEU A 3 -0.83 -8.03 9.02
N VAL A 4 -1.73 -8.46 8.12
CA VAL A 4 -3.13 -8.72 8.44
C VAL A 4 -3.46 -10.17 8.15
N GLU A 5 -4.09 -10.83 9.13
CA GLU A 5 -4.65 -12.16 8.97
C GLU A 5 -5.81 -12.13 7.97
N SER A 6 -5.96 -13.19 7.18
CA SER A 6 -7.05 -13.27 6.19
C SER A 6 -8.46 -13.14 6.80
N SER A 7 -8.61 -13.43 8.10
CA SER A 7 -9.86 -13.26 8.87
C SER A 7 -10.22 -11.79 9.14
N LYS A 8 -9.22 -10.91 9.17
CA LYS A 8 -9.36 -9.48 9.50
C LYS A 8 -9.47 -8.60 8.25
N VAL A 9 -9.69 -9.19 7.08
CA VAL A 9 -9.90 -8.48 5.81
C VAL A 9 -11.40 -8.35 5.53
N HIS A 10 -11.85 -7.14 5.18
CA HIS A 10 -13.23 -6.91 4.76
C HIS A 10 -13.52 -7.57 3.41
N THR A 11 -14.45 -8.52 3.39
CA THR A 11 -14.99 -9.08 2.14
C THR A 11 -16.36 -8.49 1.85
N GLY A 12 -16.47 -7.78 0.73
CA GLY A 12 -17.68 -7.05 0.37
C GLY A 12 -17.40 -5.80 -0.44
N PHE A 13 -18.45 -5.01 -0.64
CA PHE A 13 -18.40 -3.75 -1.35
C PHE A 13 -17.83 -2.65 -0.46
N TRP A 14 -16.87 -1.89 -0.98
CA TRP A 14 -16.37 -0.68 -0.36
C TRP A 14 -15.84 0.28 -1.43
N ILE A 15 -15.53 1.51 -1.04
CA ILE A 15 -15.01 2.53 -1.95
C ILE A 15 -13.61 2.89 -1.51
N ASN A 16 -12.63 2.67 -2.38
CA ASN A 16 -11.28 3.16 -2.20
C ASN A 16 -11.26 4.69 -2.45
N ARG A 17 -11.19 5.46 -1.37
CA ARG A 17 -11.21 6.92 -1.37
C ARG A 17 -9.90 7.56 -1.83
N SER A 18 -8.86 6.77 -2.13
CA SER A 18 -7.68 7.27 -2.84
C SER A 18 -7.92 7.45 -4.35
N ARG A 19 -9.02 6.88 -4.86
CA ARG A 19 -9.48 7.01 -6.25
C ARG A 19 -10.80 7.77 -6.30
N ASP A 20 -11.19 8.20 -7.50
CA ASP A 20 -12.53 8.75 -7.74
C ASP A 20 -13.62 7.77 -7.26
N PRO A 21 -14.76 8.22 -6.69
CA PRO A 21 -15.78 7.33 -6.15
C PRO A 21 -16.29 6.25 -7.12
N ILE A 22 -16.31 6.53 -8.43
CA ILE A 22 -16.77 5.58 -9.45
C ILE A 22 -15.68 4.53 -9.72
N LEU A 23 -14.43 4.96 -9.92
CA LEU A 23 -13.31 4.07 -10.21
C LEU A 23 -12.77 3.35 -8.96
N GLY A 24 -13.03 3.90 -7.78
CA GLY A 24 -12.67 3.34 -6.47
C GLY A 24 -13.70 2.35 -5.93
N ALA A 25 -14.89 2.24 -6.53
CA ALA A 25 -15.89 1.25 -6.16
C ALA A 25 -15.36 -0.16 -6.40
N THR A 26 -15.10 -0.87 -5.30
CA THR A 26 -14.36 -2.13 -5.28
C THR A 26 -15.15 -3.19 -4.52
N LEU A 27 -15.17 -4.41 -5.05
CA LEU A 27 -15.71 -5.58 -4.38
C LEU A 27 -14.53 -6.50 -4.03
N THR A 28 -14.19 -6.58 -2.75
CA THR A 28 -13.11 -7.46 -2.27
C THR A 28 -13.67 -8.83 -1.93
N LEU A 29 -13.05 -9.88 -2.46
CA LEU A 29 -13.43 -11.27 -2.28
C LEU A 29 -12.17 -12.12 -2.04
N LYS A 30 -12.34 -13.35 -1.57
CA LYS A 30 -11.25 -14.33 -1.62
C LYS A 30 -10.87 -14.60 -3.08
N SER A 31 -9.59 -14.83 -3.34
CA SER A 31 -9.06 -15.01 -4.71
C SER A 31 -9.81 -16.07 -5.53
N GLU A 32 -10.26 -17.14 -4.87
CA GLU A 32 -11.06 -18.23 -5.49
C GLU A 32 -12.36 -17.71 -6.11
N TYR A 33 -13.13 -16.89 -5.38
CA TYR A 33 -14.38 -16.32 -5.87
C TYR A 33 -14.16 -15.24 -6.92
N GLY A 34 -13.05 -14.49 -6.82
CA GLY A 34 -12.64 -13.53 -7.84
C GLY A 34 -12.44 -14.19 -9.21
N ALA A 35 -11.79 -15.36 -9.25
CA ALA A 35 -11.59 -16.13 -10.47
C ALA A 35 -12.92 -16.60 -11.11
N VAL A 36 -13.90 -16.98 -10.28
CA VAL A 36 -15.26 -17.36 -10.75
C VAL A 36 -15.96 -16.18 -11.44
N ILE A 37 -15.86 -14.96 -10.89
CA ILE A 37 -16.47 -13.76 -11.50
C ILE A 37 -15.84 -13.45 -12.86
N VAL A 38 -14.52 -13.58 -12.99
CA VAL A 38 -13.82 -13.40 -14.27
C VAL A 38 -14.29 -14.44 -15.29
N ALA A 39 -14.40 -15.71 -14.89
CA ALA A 39 -14.87 -16.77 -15.78
C ALA A 39 -16.32 -16.52 -16.26
N LEU A 40 -17.23 -16.14 -15.36
CA LEU A 40 -18.61 -15.80 -15.71
C LEU A 40 -18.68 -14.56 -16.62
N SER A 41 -17.84 -13.55 -16.37
CA SER A 41 -17.76 -12.35 -17.22
C SER A 41 -17.27 -12.69 -18.63
N ALA A 42 -16.26 -13.56 -18.75
CA ALA A 42 -15.76 -14.02 -20.05
C ALA A 42 -16.84 -14.80 -20.85
N ILE A 43 -17.62 -15.64 -20.17
CA ILE A 43 -18.75 -16.35 -20.80
C ILE A 43 -19.81 -15.36 -21.29
N LEU A 44 -20.18 -14.37 -20.47
CA LEU A 44 -21.14 -13.32 -20.84
C LEU A 44 -20.66 -12.52 -22.06
N VAL A 45 -19.39 -12.12 -22.09
CA VAL A 45 -18.78 -11.42 -23.23
C VAL A 45 -18.80 -12.29 -24.49
N GLY A 46 -18.55 -13.60 -24.37
CA GLY A 46 -18.65 -14.54 -25.49
C GLY A 46 -20.06 -14.63 -26.08
N VAL A 47 -21.09 -14.72 -25.22
CA VAL A 47 -22.50 -14.72 -25.65
C VAL A 47 -22.85 -13.39 -26.31
N ALA A 48 -22.55 -12.27 -25.68
CA ALA A 48 -22.81 -10.94 -26.23
C ALA A 48 -22.09 -10.70 -27.56
N SER A 49 -20.86 -11.19 -27.70
CA SER A 49 -20.09 -11.10 -28.95
C SER A 49 -20.75 -11.87 -30.09
N THR A 50 -21.47 -12.96 -29.79
CA THR A 50 -22.24 -13.69 -30.80
C THR A 50 -23.46 -12.88 -31.22
N CYS A 51 -24.23 -12.35 -30.26
CA CYS A 51 -25.38 -11.48 -30.52
C CYS A 51 -25.00 -10.21 -31.31
N VAL A 52 -23.92 -9.52 -30.92
CA VAL A 52 -23.45 -8.34 -31.67
C VAL A 52 -23.06 -8.71 -33.11
N PHE A 53 -22.47 -9.88 -33.32
CA PHE A 53 -22.12 -10.35 -34.66
C PHE A 53 -23.36 -10.61 -35.51
N GLU A 54 -24.39 -11.26 -34.95
CA GLU A 54 -25.67 -11.47 -35.63
C GLU A 54 -26.32 -10.13 -36.03
N ILE A 55 -26.32 -9.14 -35.14
CA ILE A 55 -26.79 -7.78 -35.44
C ILE A 55 -25.96 -7.14 -36.57
N ILE A 56 -24.64 -7.27 -36.55
CA ILE A 56 -23.77 -6.74 -37.63
C ILE A 56 -24.08 -7.42 -38.96
N CYS A 57 -24.22 -8.75 -38.98
CA CYS A 57 -24.60 -9.51 -40.18
C CYS A 57 -25.95 -9.07 -40.71
N PHE A 58 -26.93 -8.86 -39.82
CA PHE A 58 -28.24 -8.32 -40.17
C PHE A 58 -28.14 -6.92 -40.76
N VAL A 59 -27.48 -5.96 -40.09
CA VAL A 59 -27.32 -4.60 -40.62
C VAL A 59 -26.60 -4.62 -41.97
N TRP A 60 -25.56 -5.45 -42.11
CA TRP A 60 -24.84 -5.59 -43.37
C TRP A 60 -25.70 -6.19 -44.48
N HIS A 61 -26.54 -7.18 -44.17
CA HIS A 61 -27.55 -7.71 -45.09
C HIS A 61 -28.54 -6.61 -45.49
N GLN A 62 -29.16 -5.95 -44.53
CA GLN A 62 -30.17 -4.90 -44.77
C GLN A 62 -29.64 -3.74 -45.63
N LEU A 63 -28.41 -3.28 -45.38
CA LEU A 63 -27.78 -2.22 -46.18
C LEU A 63 -27.58 -2.64 -47.64
N ARG A 64 -27.30 -3.92 -47.89
CA ARG A 64 -27.11 -4.47 -49.23
C ARG A 64 -28.45 -4.79 -49.92
N ALA A 65 -29.45 -5.23 -49.17
CA ALA A 65 -30.81 -5.49 -49.68
C ALA A 65 -31.50 -4.21 -50.21
N ARG A 66 -31.10 -3.01 -49.76
CA ARG A 66 -31.59 -1.72 -50.28
C ARG A 66 -31.28 -1.48 -51.77
N LYS A 67 -30.19 -2.05 -52.28
CA LYS A 67 -29.79 -1.97 -53.70
C LYS A 67 -29.49 -3.39 -54.19
N PRO A 68 -30.54 -4.19 -54.44
CA PRO A 68 -30.37 -5.58 -54.80
C PRO A 68 -29.55 -5.72 -56.08
N ASN A 69 -28.60 -6.66 -56.08
CA ASN A 69 -27.76 -6.97 -57.23
C ASN A 69 -28.05 -8.42 -57.66
N THR A 70 -28.09 -8.66 -58.96
CA THR A 70 -28.40 -9.99 -59.53
C THR A 70 -27.22 -10.95 -59.57
N THR A 71 -26.00 -10.50 -59.22
CA THR A 71 -24.79 -11.33 -59.27
C THR A 71 -24.87 -12.51 -58.31
N MET A 72 -24.53 -13.72 -58.77
CA MET A 72 -24.51 -14.96 -57.97
C MET A 72 -23.72 -14.80 -56.66
N VAL A 73 -22.53 -14.18 -56.72
CA VAL A 73 -21.67 -13.92 -55.55
C VAL A 73 -22.35 -13.01 -54.53
N TRP A 74 -23.15 -12.05 -54.98
CA TRP A 74 -23.91 -11.19 -54.08
C TRP A 74 -24.98 -11.98 -53.34
N ARG A 75 -25.72 -12.86 -54.02
CA ARG A 75 -26.75 -13.72 -53.41
C ARG A 75 -26.14 -14.69 -52.42
N GLN A 76 -25.04 -15.36 -52.78
CA GLN A 76 -24.31 -16.26 -51.88
C GLN A 76 -23.88 -15.55 -50.60
N GLN A 77 -23.38 -14.32 -50.69
CA GLN A 77 -23.02 -13.53 -49.51
C GLN A 77 -24.24 -13.13 -48.65
N GLN A 78 -25.40 -12.80 -49.24
CA GLN A 78 -26.61 -12.53 -48.44
C GLN A 78 -27.07 -13.78 -47.69
N VAL A 79 -27.06 -14.94 -48.35
CA VAL A 79 -27.39 -16.24 -47.73
C VAL A 79 -26.40 -16.58 -46.61
N THR A 80 -25.09 -16.36 -46.80
CA THR A 80 -24.07 -16.54 -45.75
C THR A 80 -24.32 -15.63 -44.56
N LEU A 81 -24.63 -14.35 -44.78
CA LEU A 81 -24.91 -13.39 -43.69
C LEU A 81 -26.16 -13.74 -42.89
N ARG A 82 -27.15 -14.40 -43.51
CA ARG A 82 -28.40 -14.81 -42.85
C ARG A 82 -28.25 -16.11 -42.05
N ASN A 83 -27.50 -17.07 -42.58
CA ASN A 83 -27.54 -18.47 -42.11
C ASN A 83 -26.25 -18.96 -41.45
N THR A 84 -25.13 -18.28 -41.65
CA THR A 84 -23.84 -18.69 -41.06
C THR A 84 -23.56 -17.87 -39.81
N ILE A 85 -23.68 -18.48 -38.63
CA ILE A 85 -23.68 -17.75 -37.35
C ILE A 85 -22.28 -17.58 -36.73
N PRO A 86 -21.39 -18.59 -36.62
CA PRO A 86 -20.08 -18.33 -36.05
C PRO A 86 -19.22 -17.47 -37.00
N PRO A 87 -18.53 -16.40 -36.53
CA PRO A 87 -17.67 -15.57 -37.37
C PRO A 87 -16.62 -16.36 -38.16
N VAL A 88 -16.08 -17.42 -37.55
CA VAL A 88 -15.11 -18.33 -38.17
C VAL A 88 -15.71 -19.02 -39.41
N ALA A 89 -16.96 -19.46 -39.33
CA ALA A 89 -17.65 -20.09 -40.45
C ALA A 89 -17.93 -19.07 -41.57
N VAL A 90 -18.33 -17.83 -41.23
CA VAL A 90 -18.52 -16.76 -42.21
C VAL A 90 -17.23 -16.45 -42.97
N ILE A 91 -16.09 -16.40 -42.28
CA ILE A 91 -14.77 -16.22 -42.93
C ILE A 91 -14.51 -17.35 -43.92
N TRP A 92 -14.71 -18.60 -43.52
CA TRP A 92 -14.50 -19.76 -44.37
C TRP A 92 -15.41 -19.76 -45.60
N ASP A 93 -16.70 -19.44 -45.42
CA ASP A 93 -17.68 -19.36 -46.51
C ASP A 93 -17.32 -18.25 -47.51
N LEU A 94 -16.92 -17.08 -47.02
CA LEU A 94 -16.48 -15.96 -47.87
C LEU A 94 -15.21 -16.31 -48.66
N LEU A 95 -14.22 -16.92 -48.01
CA LEU A 95 -12.96 -17.32 -48.66
C LEU A 95 -13.21 -18.44 -49.69
N SER A 96 -14.01 -19.45 -49.35
CA SER A 96 -14.31 -20.56 -50.27
C SER A 96 -15.14 -20.09 -51.47
N THR A 97 -16.12 -19.20 -51.27
CA THR A 97 -16.92 -18.60 -52.34
C THR A 97 -16.06 -17.70 -53.23
N GLY A 98 -15.18 -16.90 -52.64
CA GLY A 98 -14.20 -16.11 -53.37
C GLY A 98 -13.28 -17.00 -54.21
N TRP A 99 -12.76 -18.09 -53.62
CA TRP A 99 -11.81 -18.97 -54.29
C TRP A 99 -12.44 -19.70 -55.47
N LYS A 100 -13.67 -20.19 -55.32
CA LYS A 100 -14.44 -20.82 -56.41
C LYS A 100 -14.71 -19.85 -57.55
N SER A 101 -14.91 -18.56 -57.26
CA SER A 101 -15.19 -17.53 -58.27
C SER A 101 -13.94 -16.85 -58.86
N ARG A 102 -12.73 -17.17 -58.37
CA ARG A 102 -11.46 -16.48 -58.74
C ARG A 102 -11.11 -16.55 -60.23
N ALA A 103 -11.46 -17.66 -60.88
CA ALA A 103 -11.19 -17.87 -62.30
C ALA A 103 -12.14 -17.08 -63.21
N SER A 104 -13.30 -16.69 -62.69
CA SER A 104 -14.35 -15.98 -63.44
C SER A 104 -14.32 -14.46 -63.22
N SER A 105 -13.93 -13.99 -62.03
CA SER A 105 -13.83 -12.55 -61.74
C SER A 105 -12.86 -12.26 -60.58
N TYR A 106 -11.75 -11.61 -60.90
CA TYR A 106 -10.77 -11.14 -59.89
C TYR A 106 -11.42 -10.17 -58.88
N THR A 107 -12.36 -9.35 -59.32
CA THR A 107 -13.10 -8.40 -58.49
C THR A 107 -14.01 -9.10 -57.45
N SER A 108 -14.46 -10.33 -57.74
CA SER A 108 -15.22 -11.14 -56.77
C SER A 108 -14.33 -11.71 -55.68
N TRP A 109 -13.08 -12.08 -56.01
CA TRP A 109 -12.08 -12.52 -55.03
C TRP A 109 -11.71 -11.40 -54.05
N THR A 110 -11.38 -10.20 -54.57
CA THR A 110 -10.95 -9.07 -53.73
C THR A 110 -12.05 -8.59 -52.78
N LYS A 111 -13.31 -8.59 -53.22
CA LYS A 111 -14.47 -8.25 -52.37
C LYS A 111 -14.70 -9.25 -51.25
N ASN A 112 -14.63 -10.55 -51.55
CA ASN A 112 -14.77 -11.61 -50.53
C ASN A 112 -13.61 -11.58 -49.54
N LEU A 113 -12.39 -11.34 -50.03
CA LEU A 113 -11.21 -11.22 -49.18
C LEU A 113 -11.34 -10.05 -48.22
N PHE A 114 -11.73 -8.86 -48.71
CA PHE A 114 -11.97 -7.68 -47.86
C PHE A 114 -13.04 -7.94 -46.79
N SER A 115 -14.17 -8.53 -47.19
CA SER A 115 -15.23 -8.96 -46.26
C SER A 115 -14.72 -9.94 -45.20
N ALA A 116 -13.95 -10.95 -45.60
CA ALA A 116 -13.36 -11.93 -44.68
C ALA A 116 -12.36 -11.26 -43.72
N THR A 117 -11.58 -10.28 -44.18
CA THR A 117 -10.67 -9.51 -43.32
C THR A 117 -11.42 -8.71 -42.26
N LEU A 118 -12.56 -8.10 -42.61
CA LEU A 118 -13.39 -7.38 -41.63
C LEU A 118 -13.95 -8.31 -40.55
N VAL A 119 -14.44 -9.49 -40.94
CA VAL A 119 -14.94 -10.50 -39.98
C VAL A 119 -13.79 -11.06 -39.12
N ALA A 120 -12.61 -11.25 -39.69
CA ALA A 120 -11.42 -11.66 -38.94
C ALA A 120 -10.98 -10.58 -37.94
N PHE A 121 -11.07 -9.30 -38.29
CA PHE A 121 -10.81 -8.19 -37.38
C PHE A 121 -11.82 -8.16 -36.23
N TYR A 122 -13.10 -8.38 -36.52
CA TYR A 122 -14.13 -8.51 -35.48
C TYR A 122 -13.83 -9.66 -34.51
N LEU A 123 -13.46 -10.84 -35.05
CA LEU A 123 -13.09 -12.01 -34.23
C LEU A 123 -11.86 -11.73 -33.35
N ALA A 124 -10.85 -11.04 -33.89
CA ALA A 124 -9.67 -10.64 -33.11
C ALA A 124 -10.05 -9.64 -32.00
N ALA A 125 -10.93 -8.68 -32.30
CA ALA A 125 -11.39 -7.68 -31.34
C ALA A 125 -12.22 -8.31 -30.20
N THR A 126 -13.10 -9.28 -30.50
CA THR A 126 -13.89 -9.97 -29.47
C THR A 126 -13.04 -10.90 -28.60
N PHE A 127 -12.02 -11.54 -29.18
CA PHE A 127 -11.04 -12.31 -28.41
C PHE A 127 -10.24 -11.41 -27.46
N ALA A 128 -9.78 -10.25 -27.94
CA ALA A 128 -9.11 -9.25 -27.11
C ALA A 128 -10.03 -8.71 -25.99
N ALA A 129 -11.29 -8.42 -26.29
CA ALA A 129 -12.28 -7.99 -25.30
C ALA A 129 -12.55 -9.07 -24.24
N SER A 130 -12.58 -10.34 -24.65
CA SER A 130 -12.77 -11.47 -23.74
C SER A 130 -11.59 -11.60 -22.78
N LEU A 131 -10.35 -11.48 -23.27
CA LEU A 131 -9.15 -11.47 -22.44
C LEU A 131 -9.12 -10.27 -21.48
N TYR A 132 -9.58 -9.10 -21.94
CA TYR A 132 -9.66 -7.90 -21.12
C TYR A 132 -10.65 -8.02 -19.94
N SER A 133 -11.54 -9.02 -19.93
CA SER A 133 -12.40 -9.29 -18.75
C SER A 133 -11.59 -9.59 -17.49
N SER A 134 -10.36 -10.10 -17.65
CA SER A 134 -9.43 -10.28 -16.53
C SER A 134 -8.97 -8.96 -15.89
N ALA A 135 -8.98 -7.84 -16.64
CA ALA A 135 -8.58 -6.52 -16.14
C ALA A 135 -9.57 -5.93 -15.12
N ILE A 136 -10.76 -6.53 -14.97
CA ILE A 136 -11.73 -6.17 -13.93
C ILE A 136 -11.27 -6.68 -12.56
N LEU A 137 -10.43 -7.73 -12.54
CA LEU A 137 -9.90 -8.33 -11.33
C LEU A 137 -8.45 -7.90 -11.11
N ASP A 138 -8.20 -7.28 -9.97
CA ASP A 138 -6.85 -7.13 -9.44
C ASP A 138 -6.64 -8.22 -8.39
N SER A 139 -5.57 -9.00 -8.52
CA SER A 139 -5.25 -10.12 -7.61
C SER A 139 -3.79 -10.09 -7.12
N SER A 140 -2.98 -9.19 -7.68
CA SER A 140 -1.57 -9.04 -7.33
C SER A 140 -1.37 -7.72 -6.59
N ASN A 141 -0.99 -7.81 -5.31
CA ASN A 141 -0.71 -6.64 -4.48
C ASN A 141 -1.94 -5.71 -4.33
N VAL A 142 -3.05 -6.29 -3.88
CA VAL A 142 -4.33 -5.59 -3.73
C VAL A 142 -4.40 -4.82 -2.42
N GLU A 143 -4.88 -3.57 -2.49
CA GLU A 143 -5.27 -2.83 -1.31
C GLU A 143 -6.62 -3.34 -0.79
N VAL A 144 -6.67 -3.75 0.46
CA VAL A 144 -7.88 -4.27 1.12
C VAL A 144 -8.22 -3.41 2.33
N SER A 145 -9.51 -3.29 2.64
CA SER A 145 -9.95 -2.65 3.87
C SER A 145 -9.87 -3.65 5.03
N ILE A 146 -9.41 -3.19 6.18
CA ILE A 146 -9.37 -4.00 7.41
C ILE A 146 -10.78 -4.05 8.01
N SER A 147 -11.12 -5.20 8.60
CA SER A 147 -12.34 -5.41 9.36
C SER A 147 -12.03 -6.28 10.58
N SER A 148 -11.95 -5.67 11.76
CA SER A 148 -11.75 -6.36 13.04
C SER A 148 -12.81 -5.95 14.05
N SER A 149 -13.28 -6.90 14.86
CA SER A 149 -14.15 -6.63 16.01
C SER A 149 -13.43 -5.92 17.16
N SER A 150 -12.09 -6.02 17.18
CA SER A 150 -11.25 -5.59 18.29
C SER A 150 -10.42 -4.36 17.93
N CYS A 151 -10.88 -3.61 16.93
CA CYS A 151 -10.34 -2.30 16.58
C CYS A 151 -10.43 -1.34 17.77
N GLY A 152 -9.38 -0.55 17.99
CA GLY A 152 -9.32 0.43 19.05
C GLY A 152 -7.88 0.78 19.42
N MET A 153 -7.72 1.58 20.47
CA MET A 153 -6.41 1.97 21.00
C MET A 153 -6.15 1.23 22.31
N TRP A 154 -4.88 1.05 22.66
CA TRP A 154 -4.54 0.56 23.99
C TRP A 154 -5.01 1.55 25.05
N LYS A 155 -5.63 1.04 26.11
CA LYS A 155 -5.99 1.83 27.30
C LYS A 155 -4.75 2.46 27.91
N SER A 156 -4.92 3.60 28.55
CA SER A 156 -3.86 4.23 29.32
C SER A 156 -3.61 3.46 30.62
N ILE A 157 -2.37 3.46 31.11
CA ILE A 157 -2.03 2.85 32.40
C ILE A 157 -2.87 3.40 33.56
N TYR A 158 -3.26 4.67 33.50
CA TYR A 158 -4.12 5.31 34.49
C TYR A 158 -5.55 4.76 34.48
N GLU A 159 -6.06 4.37 33.31
CA GLU A 159 -7.39 3.78 33.17
C GLU A 159 -7.39 2.35 33.70
N VAL A 160 -6.30 1.60 33.48
CA VAL A 160 -6.14 0.21 33.91
C VAL A 160 -5.87 0.09 35.41
N ALA A 161 -5.09 1.01 35.98
CA ALA A 161 -4.74 1.04 37.41
C ALA A 161 -5.96 1.14 38.34
N SER A 162 -7.12 1.51 37.81
CA SER A 162 -8.38 1.59 38.56
C SER A 162 -9.05 0.23 38.79
N ASN A 163 -8.77 -0.82 37.99
CA ASN A 163 -9.60 -2.04 37.97
C ASN A 163 -8.90 -3.38 37.58
N ILE A 164 -7.58 -3.45 37.33
CA ILE A 164 -6.87 -4.69 36.91
C ILE A 164 -5.44 -4.78 37.51
N GLU A 165 -4.89 -6.00 37.61
CA GLU A 165 -3.45 -6.29 37.81
C GLU A 165 -2.58 -5.51 36.80
N ILE A 166 -1.97 -4.42 37.27
CA ILE A 166 -1.12 -3.52 36.47
C ILE A 166 -0.01 -4.29 35.74
N ASP A 167 0.51 -5.34 36.37
CA ASP A 167 1.60 -6.15 35.85
C ASP A 167 1.23 -6.83 34.52
N ASP A 168 0.06 -7.46 34.41
CA ASP A 168 -0.37 -8.13 33.19
C ASP A 168 -0.56 -7.15 32.01
N PHE A 169 -1.09 -5.96 32.29
CA PHE A 169 -1.21 -4.91 31.28
C PHE A 169 0.16 -4.40 30.82
N VAL A 170 1.10 -4.19 31.74
CA VAL A 170 2.46 -3.76 31.41
C VAL A 170 3.17 -4.82 30.56
N VAL A 171 3.01 -6.11 30.90
CA VAL A 171 3.54 -7.22 30.09
C VAL A 171 2.90 -7.22 28.70
N ALA A 172 1.58 -7.13 28.60
CA ALA A 172 0.87 -7.17 27.33
C ALA A 172 1.22 -5.97 26.42
N SER A 173 1.10 -4.75 26.93
CA SER A 173 1.39 -3.52 26.19
C SER A 173 2.88 -3.39 25.84
N GLY A 174 3.78 -3.75 26.75
CA GLY A 174 5.22 -3.78 26.51
C GLY A 174 5.64 -4.80 25.45
N THR A 175 5.02 -5.99 25.46
CA THR A 175 5.23 -7.01 24.42
C THR A 175 4.70 -6.53 23.07
N ALA A 176 3.51 -5.95 23.03
CA ALA A 176 2.93 -5.40 21.81
C ALA A 176 3.81 -4.28 21.20
N LEU A 177 4.30 -3.35 22.03
CA LEU A 177 5.21 -2.30 21.58
C LEU A 177 6.54 -2.88 21.07
N SER A 178 7.12 -3.85 21.77
CA SER A 178 8.36 -4.51 21.36
C SER A 178 8.21 -5.21 20.00
N ASN A 179 7.06 -5.83 19.73
CA ASN A 179 6.74 -6.40 18.43
C ASN A 179 6.62 -5.32 17.35
N VAL A 180 5.95 -4.20 17.64
CA VAL A 180 5.85 -3.07 16.70
C VAL A 180 7.23 -2.51 16.35
N ILE A 181 8.10 -2.29 17.34
CA ILE A 181 9.47 -1.82 17.13
C ILE A 181 10.23 -2.80 16.23
N SER A 182 10.22 -4.10 16.58
CA SER A 182 10.97 -5.13 15.86
C SER A 182 10.52 -5.28 14.41
N GLU A 183 9.20 -5.34 14.18
CA GLU A 183 8.62 -5.43 12.84
C GLU A 183 8.88 -4.16 12.01
N SER A 184 8.85 -2.98 12.65
CA SER A 184 9.13 -1.70 11.97
C SER A 184 10.60 -1.58 11.56
N ILE A 185 11.55 -2.03 12.40
CA ILE A 185 12.98 -2.08 12.06
C ILE A 185 13.19 -3.01 10.86
N ASN A 186 12.58 -4.20 10.88
CA ASN A 186 12.70 -5.16 9.78
C ASN A 186 12.12 -4.60 8.47
N TYR A 187 10.96 -3.96 8.55
CA TYR A 187 10.31 -3.34 7.39
C TYR A 187 11.14 -2.17 6.84
N GLN A 188 11.60 -1.28 7.72
CA GLN A 188 12.42 -0.13 7.34
C GLN A 188 13.70 -0.58 6.62
N ARG A 189 14.44 -1.54 7.18
CA ARG A 189 15.68 -2.04 6.57
C ARG A 189 15.44 -2.65 5.19
N ALA A 190 14.32 -3.34 5.00
CA ALA A 190 13.96 -3.96 3.74
C ALA A 190 13.47 -2.94 2.68
N CYS A 191 12.86 -1.84 3.09
CA CYS A 191 12.01 -1.03 2.20
C CYS A 191 12.40 0.45 2.09
N TYR A 192 13.15 1.00 3.03
CA TYR A 192 13.55 2.41 3.04
C TYR A 192 14.94 2.66 2.44
N HIS A 193 15.78 1.63 2.27
CA HIS A 193 17.16 1.79 1.80
C HIS A 193 17.40 1.49 0.31
N ASP A 194 16.51 0.79 -0.39
CA ASP A 194 16.72 0.44 -1.81
C ASP A 194 15.41 0.32 -2.60
N THR A 195 15.16 1.24 -3.53
CA THR A 195 13.95 1.26 -4.38
C THR A 195 14.07 0.38 -5.63
N SER A 196 15.26 -0.20 -5.86
CA SER A 196 15.66 -0.90 -7.09
C SER A 196 15.08 -2.31 -7.28
N GLY A 197 14.23 -2.77 -6.36
CA GLY A 197 13.70 -4.13 -6.36
C GLY A 197 12.99 -4.44 -5.06
N ALA A 198 12.05 -3.58 -4.66
CA ALA A 198 11.32 -3.68 -3.40
C ALA A 198 10.82 -5.13 -3.20
N ALA A 199 11.34 -5.79 -2.16
CA ALA A 199 10.95 -7.14 -1.81
C ALA A 199 9.42 -7.21 -1.67
N SER A 200 8.83 -8.38 -1.91
CA SER A 200 7.37 -8.57 -1.73
C SER A 200 6.86 -8.15 -0.34
N ALA A 201 7.76 -8.12 0.66
CA ALA A 201 7.53 -7.61 2.01
C ALA A 201 7.22 -6.11 2.08
N CYS A 202 7.66 -5.29 1.12
CA CYS A 202 7.41 -3.85 1.09
C CYS A 202 5.97 -3.50 0.69
N ASN A 203 5.24 -4.46 0.13
CA ASN A 203 3.83 -4.34 -0.24
C ASN A 203 2.89 -4.63 0.94
N THR A 204 3.22 -4.12 2.13
CA THR A 204 2.39 -4.25 3.33
C THR A 204 1.51 -3.04 3.53
N PHE A 205 2.09 -1.83 3.46
CA PHE A 205 1.39 -0.57 3.60
C PHE A 205 1.04 0.05 2.24
N THR A 206 0.11 1.01 2.21
CA THR A 206 -0.30 1.67 0.96
C THR A 206 0.88 2.32 0.23
N VAL A 207 1.82 2.90 0.99
CA VAL A 207 3.08 3.49 0.52
C VAL A 207 4.25 2.77 1.19
N PRO A 208 5.27 2.31 0.42
CA PRO A 208 6.35 1.48 0.98
C PRO A 208 7.35 2.27 1.84
N SER A 209 7.59 3.54 1.53
CA SER A 209 8.54 4.39 2.25
C SER A 209 8.26 5.88 2.07
N VAL A 210 8.75 6.69 3.01
CA VAL A 210 8.76 8.16 2.90
C VAL A 210 10.13 8.60 2.41
N ALA A 211 10.17 9.53 1.46
CA ALA A 211 11.37 10.26 1.11
C ALA A 211 11.38 11.61 1.84
N PRO A 212 12.02 11.74 3.01
CA PRO A 212 12.08 13.00 3.74
C PRO A 212 13.03 13.98 3.05
N ASN A 213 12.85 15.28 3.34
CA ASN A 213 13.86 16.28 3.06
C ASN A 213 14.89 16.27 4.19
N VAL A 214 16.16 16.02 3.84
CA VAL A 214 17.25 15.85 4.80
C VAL A 214 18.27 16.95 4.59
N ASP A 215 18.47 17.75 5.63
CA ASP A 215 19.59 18.67 5.74
C ASP A 215 20.59 18.10 6.76
N LYS A 216 21.74 17.62 6.27
CA LYS A 216 22.80 17.06 7.13
C LYS A 216 23.70 18.14 7.74
N ASN A 217 23.51 19.39 7.36
CA ASN A 217 24.39 20.51 7.67
C ASN A 217 23.58 21.64 8.36
N ALA A 218 22.52 21.26 9.08
CA ALA A 218 21.64 22.20 9.74
C ALA A 218 22.38 22.91 10.90
N ALA A 219 21.96 24.14 11.21
CA ALA A 219 22.44 24.85 12.39
C ALA A 219 21.97 24.14 13.66
N CYS A 220 22.76 24.22 14.74
CA CYS A 220 22.36 23.61 16.00
C CYS A 220 21.04 24.19 16.52
N PRO A 221 20.05 23.36 16.93
CA PRO A 221 18.77 23.85 17.42
C PRO A 221 18.84 24.45 18.83
N PHE A 222 20.00 24.41 19.50
CA PHE A 222 20.22 24.86 20.87
C PHE A 222 21.22 26.04 20.93
N SER A 223 21.52 26.51 22.14
CA SER A 223 22.57 27.52 22.34
C SER A 223 23.94 27.03 21.84
N ALA A 224 24.70 27.91 21.19
CA ALA A 224 26.04 27.58 20.68
C ALA A 224 27.02 27.08 21.77
N SER A 225 26.77 27.37 23.05
CA SER A 225 27.57 26.92 24.19
C SER A 225 27.42 25.42 24.51
N ILE A 226 26.27 24.81 24.20
CA ILE A 226 26.00 23.40 24.51
C ILE A 226 26.20 22.47 23.32
N CYS A 227 26.14 23.01 22.10
CA CYS A 227 26.39 22.26 20.88
C CYS A 227 27.87 21.89 20.76
N PHE A 228 28.15 20.71 20.23
CA PHE A 228 29.52 20.28 19.99
C PHE A 228 30.19 21.18 18.93
N ALA A 229 31.37 21.73 19.25
CA ALA A 229 32.04 22.69 18.39
C ALA A 229 32.42 22.09 17.02
N ASN A 230 32.25 22.87 15.96
CA ASN A 230 32.53 22.47 14.56
C ASN A 230 31.72 21.26 14.06
N GLN A 231 30.63 20.90 14.73
CA GLN A 231 29.70 19.88 14.26
C GLN A 231 28.38 20.53 13.85
N GLU A 232 27.88 20.08 12.70
CA GLU A 232 26.57 20.48 12.19
C GLU A 232 25.50 19.52 12.69
N SER A 233 24.25 19.98 12.73
CA SER A 233 23.10 19.17 13.11
C SER A 233 22.48 18.48 11.90
N VAL A 234 21.68 17.45 12.17
CA VAL A 234 20.86 16.79 11.15
C VAL A 234 19.42 17.19 11.36
N LYS A 235 18.80 17.73 10.31
CA LYS A 235 17.38 18.06 10.28
C LYS A 235 16.68 17.21 9.23
N ILE A 236 15.64 16.52 9.65
CA ILE A 236 14.83 15.62 8.82
C ILE A 236 13.40 16.12 8.86
N ASP A 237 12.87 16.46 7.69
CA ASP A 237 11.50 16.92 7.52
C ASP A 237 10.74 15.91 6.66
N SER A 238 9.72 15.27 7.23
CA SER A 238 8.91 14.28 6.52
C SER A 238 8.15 14.87 5.33
N GLY A 239 8.01 16.19 5.26
CA GLY A 239 7.00 16.84 4.43
C GLY A 239 5.59 16.52 4.93
N ARG A 240 4.58 16.87 4.13
CA ARG A 240 3.17 16.61 4.47
C ARG A 240 2.81 15.16 4.11
N LEU A 241 2.52 14.38 5.15
CA LEU A 241 2.08 12.99 5.07
C LEU A 241 0.56 12.96 5.13
N ASN A 242 -0.09 12.72 3.99
CA ASN A 242 -1.54 12.65 3.93
C ASN A 242 -2.08 11.36 4.58
N SER A 243 -3.03 11.48 5.51
CA SER A 243 -3.57 10.33 6.26
C SER A 243 -4.19 9.25 5.37
N ASN A 244 -4.78 9.61 4.23
CA ASN A 244 -5.38 8.64 3.32
C ASN A 244 -4.30 7.96 2.46
N HIS A 245 -3.41 8.74 1.86
CA HIS A 245 -2.39 8.20 0.96
C HIS A 245 -1.30 7.43 1.70
N PHE A 246 -0.67 8.05 2.71
CA PHE A 246 0.49 7.49 3.40
C PHE A 246 0.13 6.46 4.48
N LEU A 247 -0.92 6.75 5.27
CA LEU A 247 -1.31 5.92 6.41
C LEU A 247 -2.49 4.97 6.10
N GLY A 248 -3.03 5.03 4.89
CA GLY A 248 -4.11 4.15 4.45
C GLY A 248 -5.48 4.46 5.05
N ILE A 249 -5.69 5.56 5.78
CA ILE A 249 -6.99 5.90 6.37
C ILE A 249 -7.99 6.33 5.28
N ASN A 250 -8.86 5.42 4.90
CA ASN A 250 -9.82 5.49 3.80
C ASN A 250 -11.02 6.41 4.10
N SER A 251 -10.76 7.70 4.19
CA SER A 251 -11.76 8.72 4.49
C SER A 251 -11.87 9.76 3.37
N LEU A 252 -13.04 10.41 3.27
CA LEU A 252 -13.25 11.54 2.36
C LEU A 252 -12.52 12.81 2.81
N SER A 253 -12.43 13.01 4.13
CA SER A 253 -11.73 14.14 4.74
C SER A 253 -10.40 13.65 5.30
N SER A 254 -9.30 14.03 4.67
CA SER A 254 -7.96 13.72 5.15
C SER A 254 -7.42 14.82 6.07
N LEU A 255 -6.40 14.44 6.84
CA LEU A 255 -5.58 15.31 7.66
C LEU A 255 -4.13 14.97 7.33
N ASP A 256 -3.31 15.99 7.07
CA ASP A 256 -1.89 15.77 6.82
C ASP A 256 -1.12 15.95 8.13
N LEU A 257 -0.14 15.08 8.34
CA LEU A 257 0.86 15.18 9.42
C LEU A 257 2.20 15.59 8.83
N ARG A 258 2.92 16.49 9.48
CA ARG A 258 4.35 16.73 9.21
C ARG A 258 5.12 16.57 10.51
N LYS A 259 6.18 15.77 10.47
CA LYS A 259 7.13 15.58 11.57
C LYS A 259 8.48 16.15 11.15
N VAL A 260 9.06 16.97 12.03
CA VAL A 260 10.43 17.47 11.89
C VAL A 260 11.25 16.94 13.06
N THR A 261 12.34 16.25 12.75
CA THR A 261 13.31 15.75 13.73
C THR A 261 14.63 16.49 13.50
N GLU A 262 15.18 17.10 14.53
CA GLU A 262 16.46 17.80 14.45
C GLU A 262 17.35 17.37 15.61
N CYS A 263 18.53 16.82 15.32
CA CYS A 263 19.44 16.25 16.32
C CYS A 263 20.84 16.84 16.21
N SER A 264 21.47 17.07 17.37
CA SER A 264 22.84 17.56 17.48
C SER A 264 23.61 16.84 18.60
N PRO A 265 24.89 16.50 18.39
CA PRO A 265 25.82 16.18 19.46
C PRO A 265 25.98 17.36 20.42
N LEU A 266 26.02 17.04 21.72
CA LEU A 266 26.18 18.00 22.81
C LEU A 266 27.56 17.86 23.45
N THR A 267 28.08 18.97 23.97
CA THR A 267 29.33 18.96 24.75
C THR A 267 29.09 18.44 26.16
N GLN A 268 30.03 17.63 26.66
CA GLN A 268 30.03 17.16 28.05
C GLN A 268 30.87 18.04 28.98
N SER A 269 31.66 18.95 28.40
CA SER A 269 32.55 19.82 29.17
C SER A 269 31.76 20.70 30.13
N GLY A 270 31.97 20.52 31.44
CA GLY A 270 31.25 21.26 32.48
C GLY A 270 29.94 20.61 32.92
N HIS A 271 29.54 19.49 32.33
CA HIS A 271 28.32 18.75 32.64
C HIS A 271 28.58 17.37 33.24
N GLU A 272 29.84 16.93 33.30
CA GLU A 272 30.26 15.64 33.88
C GLU A 272 30.84 15.79 35.29
N ARG A 273 30.42 14.92 36.21
CA ARG A 273 30.98 14.82 37.56
C ARG A 273 31.10 13.38 38.03
N TRP A 274 32.30 12.97 38.42
CA TRP A 274 32.52 11.70 39.13
C TRP A 274 32.14 11.83 40.61
N THR A 275 31.52 10.79 41.15
CA THR A 275 30.93 10.77 42.48
C THR A 275 31.10 9.41 43.16
N SER A 276 31.04 9.42 44.49
CA SER A 276 31.13 8.21 45.29
C SER A 276 29.76 7.54 45.45
N THR A 277 29.82 6.27 45.83
CA THR A 277 28.64 5.47 46.15
C THR A 277 27.79 6.10 47.26
N GLU A 278 28.41 6.68 48.28
CA GLU A 278 27.68 7.30 49.40
C GLU A 278 26.83 8.48 48.95
N GLU A 279 27.33 9.31 48.03
CA GLU A 279 26.59 10.45 47.48
C GLU A 279 25.41 9.99 46.62
N VAL A 280 25.57 8.91 45.83
CA VAL A 280 24.46 8.31 45.08
C VAL A 280 23.40 7.74 46.03
N GLN A 281 23.80 7.02 47.08
CA GLN A 281 22.87 6.44 48.06
C GLN A 281 22.08 7.47 48.86
N GLN A 282 22.63 8.69 49.07
CA GLN A 282 21.89 9.79 49.68
C GLN A 282 20.68 10.20 48.84
N SER A 283 20.86 10.26 47.52
CA SER A 283 19.80 10.66 46.57
C SER A 283 18.96 9.46 46.12
N TRP A 284 19.52 8.25 46.18
CA TRP A 284 18.86 7.02 45.76
C TRP A 284 19.17 5.87 46.75
N PRO A 285 18.44 5.79 47.88
CA PRO A 285 18.74 4.85 48.98
C PRO A 285 18.65 3.37 48.62
N ASN A 286 17.89 3.04 47.57
CA ASN A 286 17.72 1.67 47.08
C ASN A 286 18.80 1.23 46.09
N ALA A 287 19.78 2.10 45.79
CA ALA A 287 20.95 1.69 45.03
C ALA A 287 21.67 0.57 45.80
N ILE A 288 21.97 -0.54 45.11
CA ILE A 288 22.72 -1.69 45.64
C ILE A 288 24.13 -1.62 45.04
N PRO A 289 25.01 -0.77 45.56
CA PRO A 289 26.38 -0.65 45.05
C PRO A 289 27.20 -1.87 45.43
N LEU A 290 28.20 -2.19 44.60
CA LEU A 290 29.25 -3.14 44.95
C LEU A 290 30.40 -2.41 45.66
N ASP A 291 31.14 -3.15 46.50
CA ASP A 291 32.31 -2.60 47.18
C ASP A 291 33.34 -2.06 46.16
N GLY A 292 33.69 -0.78 46.30
CA GLY A 292 34.62 -0.10 45.39
C GLY A 292 33.98 0.51 44.14
N ASP A 293 32.65 0.53 44.04
CA ASP A 293 31.95 1.22 42.97
C ASP A 293 32.20 2.73 42.99
N SER A 294 32.18 3.32 41.80
CA SER A 294 32.14 4.77 41.58
C SER A 294 31.20 5.06 40.43
N TYR A 295 30.61 6.24 40.47
CA TYR A 295 29.61 6.66 39.49
C TYR A 295 30.06 7.93 38.78
N VAL A 296 29.52 8.13 37.59
CA VAL A 296 29.64 9.36 36.82
C VAL A 296 28.24 9.92 36.61
N MET A 297 28.06 11.19 36.95
CA MET A 297 26.83 11.94 36.76
C MET A 297 27.00 12.86 35.57
N LEU A 298 26.00 12.90 34.70
CA LEU A 298 25.83 13.94 33.71
C LEU A 298 24.64 14.80 34.11
N ASP A 299 24.79 16.12 34.05
CA ASP A 299 23.76 17.09 34.41
C ASP A 299 23.48 18.09 33.27
N TYR A 300 22.34 17.90 32.64
CA TYR A 300 21.78 18.78 31.59
C TYR A 300 20.42 19.36 32.02
N GLY A 301 20.07 19.25 33.29
CA GLY A 301 18.78 19.70 33.81
C GLY A 301 18.33 18.96 35.07
N ASN A 302 17.37 19.57 35.75
CA ASN A 302 16.82 19.06 37.00
C ASN A 302 15.72 18.03 36.72
N GLN A 303 15.78 16.85 37.35
CA GLN A 303 14.66 15.90 37.35
C GLN A 303 13.81 16.04 38.60
N THR A 304 12.59 15.51 38.56
CA THR A 304 11.70 15.43 39.73
C THR A 304 12.19 14.44 40.79
N SER A 305 12.91 13.39 40.36
CA SER A 305 13.28 12.27 41.23
C SER A 305 14.76 12.25 41.62
N PHE A 306 15.64 12.87 40.83
CA PHE A 306 17.09 12.77 41.01
C PHE A 306 17.82 14.07 40.63
N PRO A 307 18.96 14.38 41.27
CA PRO A 307 19.74 15.59 41.00
C PRO A 307 20.70 15.45 39.80
N TRP A 308 20.53 14.44 38.95
CA TRP A 308 21.31 14.22 37.74
C TRP A 308 20.39 13.92 36.58
N THR A 309 20.85 14.21 35.37
CA THR A 309 20.19 13.84 34.11
C THR A 309 20.51 12.38 33.78
N TRP A 310 21.76 11.95 33.94
CA TRP A 310 22.16 10.56 33.70
C TRP A 310 23.22 10.10 34.71
N LEU A 311 23.24 8.80 35.02
CA LEU A 311 24.14 8.20 36.00
C LEU A 311 24.79 6.92 35.45
N GLY A 312 26.09 6.91 35.22
CA GLY A 312 26.85 5.72 34.83
C GLY A 312 27.50 5.05 36.03
N ASN A 313 27.40 3.72 36.15
CA ASN A 313 28.19 2.94 37.10
C ASN A 313 29.48 2.43 36.43
N LYS A 314 30.63 2.70 37.04
CA LYS A 314 31.96 2.36 36.50
C LYS A 314 32.18 0.85 36.34
N ALA A 315 31.74 0.04 37.29
CA ALA A 315 31.92 -1.40 37.24
C ALA A 315 31.08 -2.03 36.10
N ARG A 316 29.84 -1.56 35.91
CA ARG A 316 29.00 -1.93 34.77
C ARG A 316 29.66 -1.56 33.45
N MET A 317 30.08 -0.30 33.27
CA MET A 317 30.73 0.14 32.03
C MET A 317 31.99 -0.68 31.70
N ASN A 318 32.77 -1.09 32.71
CA ASN A 318 33.98 -1.89 32.53
C ASN A 318 33.73 -3.40 32.34
N SER A 319 32.51 -3.88 32.52
CA SER A 319 32.15 -5.30 32.43
C SER A 319 31.14 -5.59 31.31
N THR A 320 30.36 -4.61 30.86
CA THR A 320 29.35 -4.77 29.81
C THR A 320 29.98 -4.74 28.41
N PRO A 321 29.93 -5.84 27.64
CA PRO A 321 30.54 -5.95 26.32
C PRO A 321 29.57 -5.52 25.19
N SER A 322 28.85 -4.43 25.35
CA SER A 322 27.87 -3.97 24.38
C SER A 322 27.64 -2.48 24.52
N TYR A 323 27.12 -1.84 23.47
CA TYR A 323 26.57 -0.51 23.61
C TYR A 323 25.39 -0.59 24.56
N THR A 324 25.28 0.38 25.45
CA THR A 324 24.07 0.58 26.21
C THR A 324 23.60 2.00 25.96
N MET A 325 22.34 2.10 25.56
CA MET A 325 21.60 3.34 25.59
C MET A 325 20.69 3.19 26.80
N ASP A 326 21.20 3.68 27.94
CA ASP A 326 20.96 3.04 29.23
C ASP A 326 20.30 4.00 30.22
N GLN A 327 19.22 3.62 30.90
CA GLN A 327 18.84 2.36 31.60
C GLN A 327 19.61 2.05 32.89
N SER A 328 20.14 3.06 33.57
CA SER A 328 20.59 2.91 34.96
C SER A 328 19.58 3.50 35.94
N ASN A 329 18.50 2.75 36.22
CA ASN A 329 17.57 2.92 37.35
C ASN A 329 16.98 4.32 37.62
N THR A 330 17.18 5.23 36.68
CA THR A 330 16.68 6.58 36.61
C THR A 330 15.86 6.58 35.32
N VAL A 331 14.58 6.90 35.41
CA VAL A 331 13.59 6.87 34.32
C VAL A 331 14.23 7.23 32.97
N SER A 332 14.42 6.23 32.09
CA SER A 332 15.29 6.35 30.91
C SER A 332 14.64 7.03 29.71
N TRP A 333 13.92 8.10 29.99
CA TRP A 333 13.27 8.93 29.00
C TRP A 333 13.29 10.36 29.52
N MET A 334 14.23 11.16 29.03
CA MET A 334 14.30 12.56 29.41
C MET A 334 13.63 13.39 28.34
N TYR A 335 12.36 13.70 28.60
CA TYR A 335 11.58 14.62 27.79
C TYR A 335 11.29 15.89 28.56
N SER A 336 11.41 16.99 27.84
CA SER A 336 10.88 18.27 28.28
C SER A 336 9.84 18.73 27.29
N PHE A 337 8.65 18.99 27.82
CA PHE A 337 7.54 19.61 27.13
C PHE A 337 7.43 21.05 27.60
N PRO A 338 7.75 22.02 26.74
CA PRO A 338 7.82 23.40 27.16
C PRO A 338 6.46 23.91 27.67
N GLY A 339 6.43 24.44 28.89
CA GLY A 339 5.20 24.94 29.53
C GLY A 339 4.30 23.85 30.15
N PHE A 340 4.76 22.59 30.16
CA PHE A 340 4.07 21.44 30.77
C PHE A 340 5.03 20.68 31.69
N ASP A 341 5.50 21.36 32.74
CA ASP A 341 6.49 20.80 33.67
C ASP A 341 6.00 19.53 34.36
N ASP A 342 4.71 19.43 34.68
CA ASP A 342 4.09 18.24 35.29
C ASP A 342 4.11 16.99 34.39
N ASN A 343 4.21 17.16 33.08
CA ASN A 343 4.28 16.07 32.09
C ASN A 343 5.72 15.81 31.61
N SER A 344 6.68 16.62 32.06
CA SER A 344 8.09 16.48 31.72
C SER A 344 8.79 15.59 32.75
N THR A 345 9.73 14.78 32.30
CA THR A 345 10.55 13.98 33.23
C THR A 345 11.73 14.79 33.78
N PHE A 346 12.05 15.93 33.15
CA PHE A 346 13.06 16.88 33.59
C PHE A 346 12.84 18.29 33.04
N VAL A 347 13.49 19.26 33.68
CA VAL A 347 13.58 20.66 33.24
C VAL A 347 14.99 20.90 32.69
N PRO A 348 15.15 21.18 31.38
CA PRO A 348 16.46 21.39 30.76
C PRO A 348 17.14 22.65 31.27
N ILE A 349 18.47 22.66 31.27
CA ILE A 349 19.25 23.89 31.43
C ILE A 349 18.87 24.94 30.36
N PRO A 350 19.02 26.24 30.65
CA PRO A 350 18.62 27.32 29.73
C PRO A 350 19.15 27.17 28.30
N GLU A 351 20.35 26.61 28.13
CA GLU A 351 21.00 26.40 26.85
C GLU A 351 20.29 25.38 25.95
N LEU A 352 19.52 24.45 26.54
CA LEU A 352 18.76 23.41 25.87
C LEU A 352 17.26 23.74 25.74
N GLN A 353 16.80 24.81 26.40
CA GLN A 353 15.38 25.16 26.40
C GLN A 353 14.93 25.64 25.02
N ARG A 354 13.85 25.02 24.53
CA ARG A 354 13.05 25.47 23.39
C ARG A 354 11.59 25.53 23.79
N HIS A 355 10.77 26.28 23.08
CA HIS A 355 9.33 26.39 23.35
C HIS A 355 8.44 25.82 22.25
N ASP A 356 9.03 25.44 21.12
CA ASP A 356 8.34 25.02 19.91
C ASP A 356 8.62 23.55 19.54
N ALA A 357 9.23 22.76 20.42
CA ALA A 357 9.59 21.37 20.15
C ALA A 357 9.64 20.53 21.43
N ASP A 358 9.47 19.21 21.28
CA ASP A 358 9.75 18.25 22.35
C ASP A 358 11.25 17.92 22.34
N LEU A 359 11.92 18.06 23.48
CA LEU A 359 13.34 17.73 23.62
C LEU A 359 13.51 16.30 24.13
N THR A 360 14.42 15.53 23.53
CA THR A 360 14.91 14.24 24.01
C THR A 360 16.44 14.28 24.13
N LEU A 361 16.97 13.77 25.24
CA LEU A 361 18.41 13.49 25.40
C LEU A 361 18.69 11.98 25.28
N LEU A 362 19.66 11.62 24.43
CA LEU A 362 20.10 10.24 24.21
C LEU A 362 21.53 10.07 24.70
N PHE A 363 21.73 9.17 25.66
CA PHE A 363 23.03 8.89 26.28
C PHE A 363 23.57 7.54 25.80
N LEU A 364 24.64 7.57 25.01
CA LEU A 364 25.28 6.37 24.49
C LEU A 364 26.56 6.06 25.26
N SER A 365 26.54 4.96 26.01
CA SER A 365 27.75 4.37 26.58
C SER A 365 28.27 3.26 25.68
N SER A 366 29.53 3.39 25.26
CA SER A 366 30.24 2.32 24.54
C SER A 366 30.72 1.19 25.45
N ASN A 367 30.66 1.39 26.78
CA ASN A 367 31.09 0.43 27.79
C ASN A 367 32.45 -0.20 27.45
N LYS A 368 32.54 -1.54 27.48
CA LYS A 368 33.74 -2.30 27.21
C LYS A 368 33.86 -2.72 25.73
N ILE A 369 33.47 -1.84 24.81
CA ILE A 369 33.72 -2.02 23.38
C ILE A 369 35.10 -1.49 23.01
N TYR A 370 35.82 -2.26 22.20
CA TYR A 370 37.14 -1.89 21.69
C TYR A 370 37.05 -1.52 20.21
N PHE A 371 37.49 -0.32 19.86
CA PHE A 371 37.49 0.17 18.50
C PHE A 371 38.78 -0.23 17.79
N LYS A 372 38.66 -0.78 16.58
CA LYS A 372 39.83 -1.23 15.79
C LYS A 372 40.62 -0.06 15.18
N SER A 373 39.99 1.10 15.03
CA SER A 373 40.59 2.36 14.60
C SER A 373 40.08 3.49 15.48
N VAL A 374 40.76 4.63 15.42
CA VAL A 374 40.23 5.89 15.97
C VAL A 374 38.86 6.17 15.35
N SER A 375 37.97 6.76 16.14
CA SER A 375 36.65 7.21 15.70
C SER A 375 36.49 8.70 15.98
N ASP A 376 36.49 9.51 14.93
CA ASP A 376 36.27 10.97 14.97
C ASP A 376 34.77 11.33 15.06
N ASP A 377 33.88 10.34 15.03
CA ASP A 377 32.44 10.56 15.18
C ASP A 377 32.13 11.05 16.60
N PRO A 378 31.43 12.19 16.80
CA PRO A 378 31.22 12.75 18.13
C PRO A 378 30.34 11.89 19.06
N PHE A 379 29.47 11.03 18.52
CA PHE A 379 28.63 10.14 19.31
C PHE A 379 29.33 8.82 19.62
N PHE A 380 30.20 8.36 18.73
CA PHE A 380 31.03 7.16 18.89
C PHE A 380 32.51 7.49 19.12
N ALA A 381 32.80 8.61 19.76
CA ALA A 381 34.16 9.15 19.87
C ALA A 381 35.07 8.19 20.65
N ALA A 382 36.18 7.77 20.01
CA ALA A 382 37.12 6.81 20.58
C ALA A 382 38.55 7.08 20.11
N HIS A 383 39.36 7.70 20.97
CA HIS A 383 40.74 8.09 20.68
C HIS A 383 41.74 7.55 21.70
N GLN A 384 41.30 6.95 22.81
CA GLN A 384 42.17 6.49 23.88
C GLN A 384 42.85 5.16 23.51
N PRO A 385 44.16 5.13 23.19
CA PRO A 385 44.81 3.93 22.71
C PRO A 385 45.07 2.95 23.86
N PHE A 386 44.90 1.67 23.58
CA PHE A 386 45.29 0.58 24.47
C PHE A 386 45.89 -0.56 23.65
N VAL A 387 46.86 -1.26 24.23
CA VAL A 387 47.54 -2.37 23.57
C VAL A 387 46.97 -3.68 24.06
N MET A 388 46.35 -4.45 23.16
CA MET A 388 45.89 -5.81 23.44
C MET A 388 46.94 -6.81 22.94
N PRO A 389 47.36 -7.78 23.79
CA PRO A 389 48.16 -8.91 23.33
C PRO A 389 47.33 -9.81 22.41
N GLY A 390 47.69 -9.90 21.14
CA GLY A 390 47.05 -10.78 20.15
C GLY A 390 47.89 -12.01 19.82
N LEU A 391 47.29 -12.97 19.10
CA LEU A 391 47.95 -14.21 18.64
C LEU A 391 49.17 -13.96 17.73
N TYR A 392 49.19 -12.84 17.01
CA TYR A 392 50.23 -12.47 16.05
C TYR A 392 51.07 -11.26 16.49
N GLY A 393 50.96 -10.84 17.76
CA GLY A 393 51.65 -9.68 18.32
C GLY A 393 50.70 -8.71 19.01
N ASN A 394 51.27 -7.61 19.50
CA ASN A 394 50.52 -6.53 20.14
C ASN A 394 49.72 -5.75 19.10
N GLU A 395 48.40 -5.65 19.29
CA GLU A 395 47.53 -4.82 18.48
C GLU A 395 47.09 -3.59 19.27
N THR A 396 47.10 -2.41 18.63
CA THR A 396 46.53 -1.20 19.24
C THR A 396 45.05 -1.12 18.92
N MET A 397 44.24 -0.89 19.94
CA MET A 397 42.81 -0.60 19.85
C MET A 397 42.48 0.65 20.64
N TYR A 398 41.25 1.12 20.54
CA TYR A 398 40.84 2.39 21.15
C TYR A 398 39.62 2.20 22.05
N HIS A 399 39.61 2.90 23.18
CA HIS A 399 38.45 3.05 24.05
C HIS A 399 37.71 4.34 23.72
N ALA A 400 36.41 4.36 24.05
CA ALA A 400 35.61 5.57 24.00
C ALA A 400 36.21 6.66 24.89
N ASP A 401 36.06 7.91 24.46
CA ASP A 401 36.66 9.05 25.15
C ASP A 401 35.94 9.40 26.45
N ASN A 402 34.63 9.18 26.48
CA ASN A 402 33.76 9.53 27.59
C ASN A 402 32.93 8.34 28.07
N ALA A 403 32.42 8.43 29.29
CA ALA A 403 31.53 7.42 29.87
C ALA A 403 30.21 7.27 29.09
N ALA A 404 29.64 8.39 28.63
CA ALA A 404 28.51 8.42 27.71
C ALA A 404 28.58 9.65 26.82
N ASN A 405 28.37 9.50 25.52
CA ASN A 405 28.20 10.61 24.59
C ASN A 405 26.72 10.98 24.47
N VAL A 406 26.43 12.27 24.22
CA VAL A 406 25.06 12.80 24.32
C VAL A 406 24.60 13.40 22.99
N LEU A 407 23.43 12.98 22.53
CA LEU A 407 22.68 13.65 21.47
C LEU A 407 21.46 14.35 22.06
N GLY A 408 21.26 15.61 21.70
CA GLY A 408 20.01 16.33 21.91
C GLY A 408 19.18 16.31 20.63
N CYS A 409 17.97 15.76 20.70
CA CYS A 409 17.04 15.70 19.58
C CYS A 409 15.76 16.47 19.90
N THR A 410 15.33 17.32 18.98
CA THR A 410 14.05 18.01 19.04
C THR A 410 13.07 17.43 18.03
N GLU A 411 11.84 17.18 18.45
CA GLU A 411 10.75 16.72 17.58
C GLU A 411 9.63 17.76 17.54
N GLN A 412 9.22 18.14 16.33
CA GLN A 412 8.11 19.06 16.08
C GLN A 412 7.06 18.41 15.20
N TYR A 413 5.80 18.76 15.45
CA TYR A 413 4.65 18.24 14.72
C TYR A 413 3.80 19.39 14.20
N GLN A 414 3.24 19.19 13.01
CA GLN A 414 2.29 20.11 12.40
C GLN A 414 1.16 19.30 11.78
N PHE A 415 -0.07 19.72 12.06
CA PHE A 415 -1.27 19.12 11.49
C PHE A 415 -1.90 20.09 10.51
N CYS A 416 -2.26 19.59 9.34
CA CYS A 416 -2.74 20.41 8.22
C CYS A 416 -4.04 19.87 7.64
N THR A 417 -4.96 20.78 7.34
CA THR A 417 -6.03 20.56 6.38
C THR A 417 -5.56 21.03 5.00
N LEU A 418 -6.42 20.90 3.97
CA LEU A 418 -6.16 21.45 2.65
C LEU A 418 -5.93 22.98 2.64
N ARG A 419 -6.45 23.72 3.64
CA ARG A 419 -6.46 25.19 3.64
C ARG A 419 -5.54 25.82 4.68
N SER A 420 -5.36 25.16 5.82
CA SER A 420 -4.69 25.72 6.99
C SER A 420 -3.90 24.66 7.73
N CYS A 421 -2.88 25.09 8.45
CA CYS A 421 -2.02 24.26 9.28
C CYS A 421 -1.85 24.90 10.65
N THR A 422 -1.63 24.07 11.67
CA THR A 422 -1.09 24.55 12.95
C THR A 422 0.34 25.10 12.76
N SER A 423 0.86 25.82 13.75
CA SER A 423 2.32 26.01 13.86
C SER A 423 3.02 24.66 14.07
N LEU A 424 4.33 24.62 13.79
CA LEU A 424 5.17 23.54 14.27
C LEU A 424 5.35 23.71 15.78
N ALA A 425 5.04 22.66 16.52
CA ALA A 425 5.13 22.65 17.98
C ALA A 425 5.39 21.24 18.51
N GLY A 426 5.70 21.12 19.80
CA GLY A 426 5.76 19.84 20.51
C GLY A 426 4.39 19.15 20.60
N ILE A 427 4.35 17.83 20.75
CA ILE A 427 3.13 17.02 20.65
C ILE A 427 2.08 17.42 21.70
N LEU A 428 2.51 17.76 22.93
CA LEU A 428 1.57 18.11 24.02
C LEU A 428 0.75 19.37 23.75
N SER A 429 1.28 20.29 22.93
CA SER A 429 0.57 21.51 22.56
C SER A 429 -0.43 21.30 21.41
N ALA A 430 -0.39 20.14 20.75
CA ALA A 430 -1.18 19.87 19.56
C ALA A 430 -2.70 19.91 19.80
N PRO A 431 -3.27 19.38 20.91
CA PRO A 431 -4.71 19.48 21.18
C PRO A 431 -5.23 20.91 21.30
N GLY A 432 -4.41 21.84 21.81
CA GLY A 432 -4.75 23.26 21.84
C GLY A 432 -4.74 23.88 20.45
N SER A 433 -3.67 23.63 19.69
CA SER A 433 -3.48 24.19 18.35
C SER A 433 -4.48 23.64 17.32
N ILE A 434 -4.89 22.37 17.46
CA ILE A 434 -5.84 21.74 16.54
C ILE A 434 -7.26 22.31 16.71
N ALA A 435 -7.60 22.83 17.89
CA ALA A 435 -8.91 23.44 18.14
C ALA A 435 -9.12 24.73 17.32
N GLU A 436 -8.05 25.38 16.89
CA GLU A 436 -8.08 26.52 15.98
C GLU A 436 -8.41 26.10 14.53
N LEU A 437 -8.17 24.84 14.19
CA LEU A 437 -8.60 24.27 12.92
C LEU A 437 -10.06 23.83 13.05
N ASN A 438 -10.95 24.38 12.22
CA ASN A 438 -12.35 23.96 12.14
C ASN A 438 -12.48 22.56 11.49
N LEU A 439 -12.09 21.52 12.23
CA LEU A 439 -12.03 20.14 11.77
C LEU A 439 -13.41 19.48 11.74
N SER A 440 -13.64 18.65 10.72
CA SER A 440 -14.76 17.70 10.74
C SER A 440 -14.57 16.62 11.80
N ALA A 441 -15.66 15.96 12.21
CA ALA A 441 -15.60 14.87 13.20
C ALA A 441 -14.64 13.73 12.80
N ILE A 442 -14.56 13.41 11.50
CA ILE A 442 -13.62 12.41 10.97
C ILE A 442 -12.17 12.91 11.05
N GLN A 443 -11.90 14.18 10.71
CA GLN A 443 -10.54 14.72 10.84
C GLN A 443 -10.09 14.78 12.29
N LEU A 444 -10.99 15.11 13.22
CA LEU A 444 -10.71 15.08 14.65
C LEU A 444 -10.43 13.65 15.14
N ALA A 445 -11.15 12.65 14.62
CA ALA A 445 -10.88 11.24 14.91
C ALA A 445 -9.51 10.80 14.35
N ILE A 446 -9.16 11.21 13.12
CA ILE A 446 -7.82 10.98 12.55
C ILE A 446 -6.74 11.62 13.42
N PHE A 447 -6.93 12.89 13.81
CA PHE A 447 -6.03 13.58 14.72
C PHE A 447 -5.85 12.80 16.02
N HIS A 448 -6.94 12.30 16.62
CA HIS A 448 -6.87 11.54 17.86
C HIS A 448 -6.01 10.27 17.73
N ILE A 449 -6.18 9.51 16.64
CA ILE A 449 -5.34 8.32 16.39
C ILE A 449 -3.86 8.73 16.27
N LEU A 450 -3.56 9.73 15.44
CA LEU A 450 -2.18 10.19 15.24
C LEU A 450 -1.55 10.73 16.52
N TYR A 451 -2.30 11.55 17.26
CA TYR A 451 -1.88 12.12 18.53
C TYR A 451 -1.56 11.00 19.53
N GLN A 452 -2.44 10.02 19.70
CA GLN A 452 -2.21 8.91 20.64
C GLN A 452 -1.02 8.04 20.22
N SER A 453 -0.83 7.78 18.92
CA SER A 453 0.34 7.04 18.42
C SER A 453 1.66 7.75 18.72
N ILE A 454 1.69 9.09 18.63
CA ILE A 454 2.89 9.89 18.88
C ILE A 454 3.09 10.13 20.39
N TYR A 455 2.03 10.51 21.10
CA TYR A 455 2.05 10.87 22.51
C TYR A 455 2.41 9.68 23.43
N ASN A 456 1.87 8.49 23.14
CA ASN A 456 2.29 7.26 23.82
C ASN A 456 3.65 6.74 23.32
N GLN A 457 4.40 7.58 22.60
CA GLN A 457 5.79 7.39 22.19
C GLN A 457 6.02 6.19 21.27
N VAL A 458 4.97 5.66 20.64
CA VAL A 458 5.12 4.62 19.60
C VAL A 458 5.83 5.20 18.37
N SER A 459 5.89 6.53 18.20
CA SER A 459 6.48 7.15 17.01
C SER A 459 7.42 8.32 17.33
N SER A 460 8.31 8.13 18.31
CA SER A 460 9.43 9.02 18.62
C SER A 460 10.78 8.35 18.36
N VAL A 461 11.80 9.11 17.97
CA VAL A 461 13.18 8.63 17.82
C VAL A 461 13.69 8.00 19.12
N ALA A 462 13.27 8.53 20.27
CA ALA A 462 13.65 8.04 21.58
C ALA A 462 13.23 6.58 21.83
N ALA A 463 12.03 6.20 21.39
CA ALA A 463 11.49 4.86 21.61
C ALA A 463 12.29 3.77 20.87
N ILE A 464 12.96 4.14 19.78
CA ILE A 464 13.73 3.23 18.94
C ILE A 464 15.18 3.20 19.40
N ALA A 465 15.72 4.37 19.69
CA ALA A 465 17.04 4.53 20.26
C ALA A 465 17.16 3.67 21.54
N ASN A 466 16.21 3.79 22.47
CA ASN A 466 16.27 3.13 23.78
C ASN A 466 15.53 1.77 23.84
N ALA A 467 15.27 1.13 22.71
CA ALA A 467 14.71 -0.23 22.73
C ALA A 467 15.60 -1.18 23.56
N GLN A 468 15.06 -2.32 24.03
CA GLN A 468 15.78 -3.29 24.91
C GLN A 468 17.21 -3.61 24.43
N THR A 469 17.41 -3.60 23.12
CA THR A 469 18.74 -3.47 22.51
C THR A 469 18.74 -2.19 21.67
N PRO A 470 19.71 -1.27 21.86
CA PRO A 470 19.66 -0.01 21.14
C PRO A 470 19.82 -0.28 19.65
N ASN A 471 18.87 0.20 18.84
CA ASN A 471 18.89 -0.03 17.40
C ASN A 471 19.97 0.84 16.74
N LEU A 472 21.20 0.35 16.69
CA LEU A 472 22.35 1.06 16.11
C LEU A 472 22.85 0.35 14.86
N LEU A 473 23.05 1.08 13.78
CA LEU A 473 23.78 0.62 12.60
C LEU A 473 25.23 0.26 12.97
N ALA A 474 25.84 0.98 13.93
CA ALA A 474 27.18 0.66 14.45
C ALA A 474 27.28 -0.77 14.99
N GLN A 475 26.23 -1.29 15.66
CA GLN A 475 26.20 -2.67 16.17
C GLN A 475 26.29 -3.72 15.07
N GLN A 476 25.76 -3.44 13.88
CA GLN A 476 25.86 -4.34 12.72
C GLN A 476 27.30 -4.46 12.20
N ARG A 477 28.18 -3.54 12.60
CA ARG A 477 29.61 -3.53 12.27
C ARG A 477 30.49 -3.99 13.43
N MET A 478 29.94 -4.71 14.40
CA MET A 478 30.72 -5.31 15.46
C MET A 478 31.25 -6.70 15.07
N PHE A 479 32.49 -6.98 15.43
CA PHE A 479 33.12 -8.29 15.34
C PHE A 479 33.19 -8.95 16.72
N SER A 480 32.81 -10.22 16.81
CA SER A 480 32.84 -11.02 18.05
C SER A 480 32.12 -10.38 19.25
N GLY A 481 31.15 -9.49 19.01
CA GLY A 481 30.33 -8.85 20.04
C GLY A 481 31.04 -7.82 20.92
N GLN A 482 32.36 -7.62 20.80
CA GLN A 482 33.15 -6.71 21.66
C GLN A 482 34.07 -5.76 20.89
N MET A 483 34.25 -5.99 19.59
CA MET A 483 35.16 -5.21 18.76
C MET A 483 34.35 -4.39 17.75
N GLN A 484 34.46 -3.07 17.80
CA GLN A 484 33.87 -2.18 16.80
C GLN A 484 34.80 -2.07 15.60
N LEU A 485 34.31 -2.44 14.42
CA LEU A 485 35.02 -2.17 13.17
C LEU A 485 34.95 -0.67 12.82
N PRO A 486 35.85 -0.17 11.96
CA PRO A 486 35.90 1.25 11.62
C PRO A 486 34.54 1.82 11.22
N LEU A 487 34.19 2.95 11.85
CA LEU A 487 32.98 3.71 11.60
C LEU A 487 33.30 4.94 10.73
N PRO A 488 32.36 5.39 9.89
CA PRO A 488 32.42 6.71 9.27
C PRO A 488 32.45 7.82 10.32
N SER A 489 33.02 8.98 9.99
CA SER A 489 33.05 10.16 10.87
C SER A 489 31.67 10.80 11.09
N ASP A 490 30.68 10.44 10.27
CA ASP A 490 29.29 10.90 10.33
C ASP A 490 28.31 9.76 10.69
N GLN A 491 28.80 8.70 11.35
CA GLN A 491 27.99 7.55 11.77
C GLN A 491 26.74 7.99 12.56
N TRP A 492 26.86 8.94 13.48
CA TRP A 492 25.72 9.46 14.25
C TRP A 492 24.61 10.04 13.37
N LYS A 493 24.96 10.66 12.23
CA LYS A 493 23.98 11.17 11.26
C LYS A 493 23.22 10.01 10.61
N LEU A 494 23.92 8.91 10.32
CA LEU A 494 23.31 7.70 9.76
C LEU A 494 22.37 7.04 10.78
N GLU A 495 22.73 7.02 12.07
CA GLU A 495 21.85 6.51 13.13
C GLU A 495 20.55 7.31 13.21
N VAL A 496 20.62 8.65 13.23
CA VAL A 496 19.43 9.51 13.31
C VAL A 496 18.52 9.32 12.09
N LEU A 497 19.08 9.14 10.90
CA LEU A 497 18.32 8.86 9.68
C LEU A 497 17.62 7.49 9.74
N ASP A 498 18.32 6.46 10.24
CA ASP A 498 17.76 5.12 10.43
C ASP A 498 16.60 5.12 11.45
N TRP A 499 16.81 5.81 12.58
CA TRP A 499 15.77 5.97 13.60
C TRP A 499 14.55 6.69 13.05
N HIS A 500 14.73 7.83 12.36
CA HIS A 500 13.59 8.56 11.78
C HIS A 500 12.83 7.71 10.75
N ALA A 501 13.54 6.99 9.87
CA ALA A 501 12.91 6.08 8.92
C ALA A 501 12.11 4.98 9.63
N THR A 502 12.64 4.46 10.74
CA THR A 502 11.96 3.44 11.54
C THR A 502 10.73 4.03 12.23
N VAL A 503 10.79 5.27 12.73
CA VAL A 503 9.63 5.99 13.27
C VAL A 503 8.50 6.12 12.23
N MET A 504 8.85 6.38 10.96
CA MET A 504 7.84 6.47 9.88
C MET A 504 7.14 5.12 9.66
N ALA A 505 7.89 4.01 9.68
CA ALA A 505 7.32 2.67 9.61
C ALA A 505 6.45 2.37 10.85
N MET A 506 6.90 2.73 12.05
CA MET A 506 6.12 2.56 13.29
C MET A 506 4.79 3.30 13.24
N LEU A 507 4.74 4.50 12.65
CA LEU A 507 3.50 5.23 12.46
C LEU A 507 2.52 4.45 11.56
N GLN A 508 3.00 3.86 10.46
CA GLN A 508 2.16 3.02 9.58
C GLN A 508 1.65 1.76 10.32
N TYR A 509 2.53 1.10 11.10
CA TYR A 509 2.16 -0.04 11.95
C TYR A 509 1.11 0.35 12.99
N SER A 510 1.25 1.51 13.64
CA SER A 510 0.33 1.96 14.70
C SER A 510 -1.09 2.14 14.16
N ILE A 511 -1.24 2.75 12.97
CA ILE A 511 -2.55 2.93 12.32
C ILE A 511 -3.16 1.59 11.87
N ALA A 512 -2.34 0.68 11.36
CA ALA A 512 -2.83 -0.64 11.00
C ALA A 512 -3.27 -1.44 12.24
N ASN A 513 -2.49 -1.37 13.33
CA ASN A 513 -2.81 -2.02 14.61
C ASN A 513 -4.08 -1.46 15.25
N PHE A 514 -4.32 -0.15 15.13
CA PHE A 514 -5.59 0.45 15.54
C PHE A 514 -6.77 -0.26 14.87
N ALA A 515 -6.69 -0.55 13.57
CA ALA A 515 -7.76 -1.19 12.83
C ALA A 515 -7.82 -2.72 13.02
N THR A 516 -6.68 -3.41 13.19
CA THR A 516 -6.66 -4.88 13.37
C THR A 516 -6.93 -5.32 14.80
N GLY A 517 -6.66 -4.47 15.79
CA GLY A 517 -6.58 -4.87 17.19
C GLY A 517 -5.33 -5.69 17.50
N PRO A 518 -5.20 -6.19 18.75
CA PRO A 518 -4.03 -6.90 19.23
C PRO A 518 -3.84 -8.26 18.52
N THR A 519 -2.61 -8.78 18.61
CA THR A 519 -2.26 -10.10 18.05
C THR A 519 -2.80 -11.25 18.89
N HIS A 520 -2.97 -11.05 20.21
CA HIS A 520 -3.54 -12.04 21.12
C HIS A 520 -4.92 -11.61 21.58
N SER A 521 -5.90 -12.52 21.51
CA SER A 521 -7.28 -12.29 21.92
C SER A 521 -7.41 -11.88 23.39
N ASP A 522 -6.53 -12.40 24.24
CA ASP A 522 -6.53 -12.12 25.68
C ASP A 522 -6.19 -10.66 26.00
N TRP A 523 -5.60 -9.94 25.04
CA TRP A 523 -5.27 -8.52 25.18
C TRP A 523 -6.40 -7.59 24.73
N GLU A 524 -7.49 -8.12 24.16
CA GLU A 524 -8.62 -7.30 23.72
C GLU A 524 -9.28 -6.53 24.88
N GLN A 525 -9.19 -7.06 26.10
CA GLN A 525 -9.65 -6.37 27.31
C GLN A 525 -8.88 -5.07 27.62
N TYR A 526 -7.66 -4.92 27.09
CA TYR A 526 -6.82 -3.74 27.23
C TYR A 526 -7.02 -2.74 26.10
N ILE A 527 -7.94 -3.00 25.18
CA ILE A 527 -8.29 -2.10 24.09
C ILE A 527 -9.50 -1.27 24.48
N GLU A 528 -9.43 0.03 24.26
CA GLU A 528 -10.55 0.94 24.39
C GLU A 528 -11.42 0.87 23.11
N PRO A 529 -12.69 0.47 23.21
CA PRO A 529 -13.59 0.43 22.06
C PRO A 529 -13.86 1.84 21.53
N PRO A 530 -13.70 2.07 20.22
CA PRO A 530 -13.87 3.40 19.66
C PRO A 530 -15.35 3.79 19.59
N THR A 531 -15.61 5.08 19.78
CA THR A 531 -16.95 5.67 19.77
C THR A 531 -17.07 6.80 18.74
N GLY A 532 -18.30 7.14 18.35
CA GLY A 532 -18.57 8.21 17.39
C GLY A 532 -17.80 8.07 16.06
N ALA A 533 -17.20 9.17 15.59
CA ALA A 533 -16.43 9.21 14.35
C ALA A 533 -15.18 8.31 14.35
N LEU A 534 -14.63 7.97 15.52
CA LEU A 534 -13.51 7.05 15.63
C LEU A 534 -13.93 5.62 15.28
N LYS A 535 -15.16 5.23 15.67
CA LYS A 535 -15.74 3.93 15.31
C LYS A 535 -15.89 3.79 13.79
N ASP A 536 -16.26 4.88 13.12
CA ASP A 536 -16.38 4.90 11.66
C ASP A 536 -15.03 4.64 10.97
N LEU A 537 -13.89 4.90 11.62
CA LEU A 537 -12.57 4.66 11.05
C LEU A 537 -12.08 3.21 11.16
N CYS A 538 -12.64 2.39 12.04
CA CYS A 538 -12.20 1.00 12.25
C CYS A 538 -12.23 0.11 11.01
N GLY A 539 -13.29 0.24 10.22
CA GLY A 539 -13.46 -0.49 8.96
C GLY A 539 -12.87 0.23 7.74
N ASN A 540 -12.22 1.37 7.97
CA ASN A 540 -11.80 2.32 6.93
C ASN A 540 -10.28 2.56 6.99
N VAL A 541 -9.49 1.54 7.32
CA VAL A 541 -8.03 1.55 7.14
C VAL A 541 -7.66 0.53 6.07
N ARG A 542 -6.82 0.93 5.13
CA ARG A 542 -6.36 0.11 4.00
C ARG A 542 -4.95 -0.34 4.23
N VAL A 543 -4.71 -1.61 3.93
CA VAL A 543 -3.39 -2.22 3.82
C VAL A 543 -3.33 -3.03 2.55
N ARG A 544 -2.16 -3.54 2.20
CA ARG A 544 -2.00 -4.44 1.06
C ARG A 544 -2.04 -5.89 1.54
N ALA A 545 -2.75 -6.73 0.80
CA ALA A 545 -2.80 -8.16 1.01
C ALA A 545 -2.20 -8.89 -0.20
N ASN A 546 -1.41 -9.92 0.06
CA ASN A 546 -0.76 -10.71 -0.98
C ASN A 546 -1.45 -12.07 -1.14
N GLY A 547 -2.07 -12.29 -2.30
CA GLY A 547 -2.49 -13.60 -2.80
C GLY A 547 -3.76 -14.22 -2.20
N SER A 548 -4.21 -13.79 -1.02
CA SER A 548 -5.41 -14.34 -0.35
C SER A 548 -6.73 -13.74 -0.83
N HIS A 549 -6.70 -12.49 -1.30
CA HIS A 549 -7.86 -11.74 -1.72
C HIS A 549 -7.65 -11.13 -3.10
N ALA A 550 -8.76 -10.81 -3.76
CA ALA A 550 -8.79 -10.11 -5.03
C ALA A 550 -9.86 -9.01 -5.01
N ASN A 551 -9.59 -7.94 -5.73
CA ASN A 551 -10.46 -6.78 -5.88
C ASN A 551 -11.10 -6.79 -7.26
N VAL A 552 -12.42 -6.80 -7.30
CA VAL A 552 -13.19 -6.67 -8.54
C VAL A 552 -13.62 -5.21 -8.68
N SER A 553 -13.30 -4.60 -9.82
CA SER A 553 -13.82 -3.27 -10.18
C SER A 553 -15.33 -3.35 -10.39
N VAL A 554 -16.09 -2.68 -9.52
CA VAL A 554 -17.55 -2.67 -9.61
C VAL A 554 -18.00 -1.98 -10.89
N PHE A 555 -17.35 -0.86 -11.24
CA PHE A 555 -17.58 -0.18 -12.51
C PHE A 555 -17.35 -1.10 -13.71
N GLY A 556 -16.20 -1.80 -13.75
CA GLY A 556 -15.88 -2.73 -14.84
C GLY A 556 -16.90 -3.87 -14.95
N LEU A 557 -17.27 -4.47 -13.81
CA LEU A 557 -18.27 -5.54 -13.76
C LEU A 557 -19.65 -5.05 -14.21
N SER A 558 -20.11 -3.91 -13.71
CA SER A 558 -21.40 -3.32 -14.10
C SER A 558 -21.43 -2.96 -15.58
N PHE A 559 -20.33 -2.43 -16.12
CA PHE A 559 -20.22 -2.12 -17.55
C PHE A 559 -20.35 -3.38 -18.41
N VAL A 560 -19.65 -4.47 -18.05
CA VAL A 560 -19.75 -5.75 -18.78
C VAL A 560 -21.18 -6.29 -18.73
N ILE A 561 -21.80 -6.34 -17.55
CA ILE A 561 -23.17 -6.85 -17.41
C ILE A 561 -24.16 -6.01 -18.23
N ALA A 562 -24.09 -4.68 -18.14
CA ALA A 562 -24.99 -3.79 -18.85
C ALA A 562 -24.82 -3.86 -20.37
N PHE A 563 -23.57 -3.86 -20.85
CA PHE A 563 -23.26 -3.96 -22.28
C PHE A 563 -23.71 -5.31 -22.85
N CYS A 564 -23.38 -6.42 -22.16
CA CYS A 564 -23.77 -7.76 -22.59
C CYS A 564 -25.30 -7.92 -22.58
N GLY A 565 -25.97 -7.45 -21.52
CA GLY A 565 -27.43 -7.47 -21.43
C GLY A 565 -28.10 -6.67 -22.55
N LEU A 566 -27.57 -5.48 -22.87
CA LEU A 566 -28.06 -4.65 -23.96
C LEU A 566 -27.85 -5.32 -25.32
N ALA A 567 -26.70 -5.92 -25.57
CA ALA A 567 -26.41 -6.65 -26.81
C ALA A 567 -27.40 -7.80 -27.04
N VAL A 568 -27.62 -8.63 -26.02
CA VAL A 568 -28.59 -9.74 -26.08
C VAL A 568 -30.01 -9.22 -26.26
N LEU A 569 -30.39 -8.16 -25.55
CA LEU A 569 -31.71 -7.56 -25.68
C LEU A 569 -31.95 -7.03 -27.10
N LEU A 570 -30.99 -6.30 -27.66
CA LEU A 570 -31.07 -5.77 -29.03
C LEU A 570 -31.16 -6.88 -30.06
N ASP A 571 -30.42 -7.96 -29.87
CA ASP A 571 -30.44 -9.13 -30.75
C ASP A 571 -31.83 -9.79 -30.77
N VAL A 572 -32.39 -10.07 -29.60
CA VAL A 572 -33.75 -10.62 -29.46
C VAL A 572 -34.80 -9.66 -30.03
N MET A 573 -34.64 -8.35 -29.79
CA MET A 573 -35.57 -7.33 -30.30
C MET A 573 -35.53 -7.23 -31.84
N LEU A 574 -34.33 -7.15 -32.42
CA LEU A 574 -34.17 -6.93 -33.86
C LEU A 574 -34.43 -8.20 -34.67
N LEU A 575 -33.88 -9.35 -34.27
CA LEU A 575 -33.89 -10.56 -35.10
C LEU A 575 -35.08 -11.45 -34.82
N ARG A 576 -35.52 -11.56 -33.56
CA ARG A 576 -36.60 -12.49 -33.18
C ARG A 576 -37.97 -11.84 -33.14
N SER A 577 -38.05 -10.54 -32.85
CA SER A 577 -39.30 -9.79 -32.81
C SER A 577 -39.44 -8.72 -33.91
N GLY A 578 -38.40 -8.52 -34.73
CA GLY A 578 -38.43 -7.63 -35.89
C GLY A 578 -39.51 -7.98 -36.93
N ALA A 579 -39.94 -9.24 -37.03
CA ALA A 579 -41.04 -9.66 -37.89
C ALA A 579 -42.38 -8.99 -37.50
N TRP A 580 -42.53 -8.60 -36.23
CA TRP A 580 -43.68 -7.85 -35.75
C TRP A 580 -43.59 -6.36 -36.13
N VAL A 581 -42.38 -5.78 -36.16
CA VAL A 581 -42.14 -4.35 -36.46
C VAL A 581 -42.12 -4.06 -37.97
N GLY A 582 -41.58 -4.98 -38.79
CA GLY A 582 -41.54 -4.87 -40.25
C GLY A 582 -42.93 -4.83 -40.91
N ARG A 583 -43.95 -5.36 -40.22
CA ARG A 583 -45.36 -5.26 -40.66
C ARG A 583 -45.95 -3.85 -40.57
N TRP A 584 -45.37 -2.96 -39.77
CA TRP A 584 -45.93 -1.64 -39.46
C TRP A 584 -45.20 -0.48 -40.14
N THR A 585 -44.07 -0.73 -40.80
CA THR A 585 -43.23 0.30 -41.44
C THR A 585 -43.03 0.02 -42.94
N PRO A 586 -43.71 0.77 -43.84
CA PRO A 586 -43.75 0.47 -45.28
C PRO A 586 -42.39 0.50 -46.02
N GLY A 587 -41.39 1.21 -45.49
CA GLY A 587 -40.04 1.27 -46.09
C GLY A 587 -39.08 0.18 -45.64
N ILE A 588 -39.40 -0.55 -44.56
CA ILE A 588 -38.58 -1.62 -43.97
C ILE A 588 -39.11 -3.00 -44.37
N SER A 589 -40.38 -3.10 -44.77
CA SER A 589 -41.04 -4.35 -45.16
C SER A 589 -40.31 -5.12 -46.27
N GLY A 590 -39.81 -4.42 -47.32
CA GLY A 590 -39.16 -5.08 -48.46
C GLY A 590 -37.77 -5.66 -48.15
N THR A 591 -36.96 -4.98 -47.33
CA THR A 591 -35.64 -5.51 -46.94
C THR A 591 -35.75 -6.54 -45.81
N TRP A 592 -36.82 -6.46 -45.00
CA TRP A 592 -37.18 -7.50 -44.05
C TRP A 592 -37.65 -8.79 -44.75
N GLN A 593 -38.48 -8.67 -45.79
CA GLN A 593 -38.85 -9.82 -46.64
C GLN A 593 -37.62 -10.46 -47.27
N ALA A 594 -36.65 -9.68 -47.75
CA ALA A 594 -35.39 -10.25 -48.26
C ALA A 594 -34.61 -11.05 -47.20
N TRP A 595 -34.69 -10.65 -45.92
CA TRP A 595 -34.06 -11.39 -44.82
C TRP A 595 -34.78 -12.70 -44.49
N GLU A 596 -36.11 -12.73 -44.60
CA GLU A 596 -36.92 -13.97 -44.49
C GLU A 596 -36.72 -14.88 -45.71
N ASP A 597 -36.68 -14.31 -46.91
CA ASP A 597 -36.49 -15.01 -48.18
C ASP A 597 -35.14 -15.74 -48.28
N ASP A 598 -34.10 -15.18 -47.68
CA ASP A 598 -32.76 -15.74 -47.64
C ASP A 598 -32.57 -16.76 -46.49
N ASP A 599 -33.61 -17.01 -45.68
CA ASP A 599 -33.57 -18.05 -44.64
C ASP A 599 -33.47 -19.45 -45.24
N LEU A 600 -32.63 -20.31 -44.66
CA LEU A 600 -32.35 -21.64 -45.21
C LEU A 600 -33.63 -22.48 -45.42
N PHE A 601 -34.59 -22.42 -44.51
CA PHE A 601 -35.83 -23.19 -44.63
C PHE A 601 -36.71 -22.68 -45.77
N GLU A 602 -36.76 -21.37 -45.97
CA GLU A 602 -37.50 -20.73 -47.06
C GLU A 602 -36.84 -21.03 -48.42
N LEU A 603 -35.50 -21.02 -48.48
CA LEU A 603 -34.76 -21.43 -49.67
C LEU A 603 -35.01 -22.89 -50.05
N LEU A 604 -35.08 -23.80 -49.06
CA LEU A 604 -35.42 -25.20 -49.28
C LEU A 604 -36.86 -25.35 -49.80
N ALA A 605 -37.83 -24.66 -49.17
CA ALA A 605 -39.23 -24.69 -49.60
C ALA A 605 -39.40 -24.20 -51.05
N ARG A 606 -38.66 -23.16 -51.45
CA ARG A 606 -38.66 -22.65 -52.84
C ARG A 606 -38.02 -23.63 -53.82
N ALA A 607 -36.93 -24.29 -53.42
CA ALA A 607 -36.26 -25.28 -54.25
C ALA A 607 -37.16 -26.50 -54.50
N ASP A 608 -37.85 -26.98 -53.48
CA ASP A 608 -38.83 -28.07 -53.59
C ASP A 608 -40.01 -27.67 -54.46
N GLY A 609 -40.61 -26.49 -54.23
CA GLY A 609 -41.71 -26.00 -55.09
C GLY A 609 -41.30 -25.77 -56.55
N ALA A 610 -40.05 -25.37 -56.82
CA ALA A 610 -39.53 -25.25 -58.18
C ALA A 610 -39.32 -26.62 -58.84
N ARG A 611 -38.91 -27.63 -58.05
CA ARG A 611 -38.77 -29.01 -58.51
C ARG A 611 -40.12 -29.62 -58.85
N ASP A 612 -41.13 -29.42 -58.01
CA ASP A 612 -42.49 -29.91 -58.26
C ASP A 612 -43.05 -29.32 -59.57
N LYS A 613 -42.84 -28.03 -59.82
CA LYS A 613 -43.23 -27.39 -61.10
C LYS A 613 -42.50 -27.97 -62.31
N LEU A 614 -41.20 -28.22 -62.20
CA LEU A 614 -40.44 -28.86 -63.29
C LEU A 614 -40.90 -30.29 -63.56
N ASP A 615 -41.32 -31.01 -62.51
CA ASP A 615 -41.85 -32.35 -62.63
C ASP A 615 -43.29 -32.34 -63.19
N GLU A 616 -44.10 -31.33 -62.87
CA GLU A 616 -45.40 -31.06 -63.53
C GLU A 616 -45.25 -30.68 -65.00
N GLU A 617 -44.31 -29.79 -65.35
CA GLU A 617 -44.01 -29.40 -66.74
C GLU A 617 -43.51 -30.60 -67.57
N LYS A 618 -42.69 -31.48 -66.97
CA LYS A 618 -42.28 -32.75 -67.59
C LYS A 618 -43.44 -33.73 -67.76
N GLN A 619 -44.42 -33.73 -66.86
CA GLN A 619 -45.61 -34.58 -66.98
C GLN A 619 -46.61 -34.05 -68.01
N GLN A 620 -46.61 -32.75 -68.32
CA GLN A 620 -47.51 -32.12 -69.30
C GLN A 620 -47.03 -32.21 -70.77
N GLY A 621 -45.84 -32.75 -71.04
CA GLY A 621 -45.47 -33.19 -72.40
C GLY A 621 -45.28 -32.07 -73.44
N GLU A 622 -44.77 -30.90 -73.05
CA GLU A 622 -44.30 -29.90 -74.03
C GLU A 622 -42.86 -30.23 -74.47
N GLU A 623 -42.73 -30.90 -75.63
CA GLU A 623 -41.49 -30.92 -76.38
C GLU A 623 -41.25 -29.55 -77.03
N THR A 624 -40.21 -28.82 -76.62
CA THR A 624 -39.34 -28.09 -77.58
C THR A 624 -37.92 -27.89 -77.03
N PRO A 625 -36.90 -27.78 -77.91
CA PRO A 625 -35.51 -28.06 -77.55
C PRO A 625 -34.69 -26.78 -77.30
N ALA A 626 -34.04 -26.68 -76.14
CA ALA A 626 -32.79 -25.95 -75.98
C ALA A 626 -32.02 -26.52 -74.79
N ARG A 627 -31.14 -27.47 -75.09
CA ARG A 627 -30.19 -28.07 -74.15
C ARG A 627 -29.10 -27.05 -73.82
N ALA A 628 -29.25 -26.31 -72.73
CA ALA A 628 -28.12 -25.72 -72.02
C ALA A 628 -27.70 -26.73 -70.94
N GLU A 629 -26.56 -27.39 -71.14
CA GLU A 629 -25.97 -28.30 -70.18
C GLU A 629 -25.69 -27.57 -68.84
N PHE A 630 -26.56 -27.74 -67.86
CA PHE A 630 -26.20 -27.55 -66.46
C PHE A 630 -25.45 -28.80 -65.99
N ARG A 631 -24.12 -28.71 -66.04
CA ARG A 631 -23.21 -29.71 -65.48
C ARG A 631 -23.32 -29.68 -63.95
N TRP A 632 -24.07 -30.62 -63.40
CA TRP A 632 -23.95 -30.98 -61.98
C TRP A 632 -22.65 -31.78 -61.82
N GLU A 633 -21.61 -31.15 -61.27
CA GLU A 633 -20.50 -31.91 -60.70
C GLU A 633 -20.91 -32.37 -59.29
N PRO A 634 -20.82 -33.68 -59.00
CA PRO A 634 -21.12 -34.20 -57.68
C PRO A 634 -19.97 -33.85 -56.73
N VAL A 635 -20.26 -33.07 -55.69
CA VAL A 635 -19.33 -32.88 -54.58
C VAL A 635 -19.38 -34.15 -53.72
N ILE A 636 -18.41 -35.04 -53.93
CA ILE A 636 -18.11 -36.15 -53.04
C ILE A 636 -16.99 -35.70 -52.08
N ARG A 637 -17.33 -35.74 -50.78
CA ARG A 637 -16.53 -35.57 -49.55
C ARG A 637 -16.03 -34.18 -49.18
#